data_AF-A0A4Q2XZ39-F1
#
_entry.id   AF-A0A4Q2XZ39-F1
#
_cell.length_a   1.000
_cell.length_b   1.000
_cell.length_c   1.000
_cell.angle_alpha   90.00
_cell.angle_beta   90.00
_cell.angle_gamma   90.00
#
_symmetry.space_group_name_H-M   'P 1'
#
loop_
_entity.id
_entity.type
_entity.pdbx_description
1 polymer ?
#
loop_
_entity_poly.entity_id
_entity_poly.type
_entity_poly.pdbx_seq_one_letter_code
_entity_poly.pdbx_strand_id
1 'polypeptide(L)'
;MTGGRGHQASAFTMVLAGGGLNHKGAYGTTDDLSKKIVENPVSTPDFHATIHAALGINPSHELMDSTRPVPITDGGVPIAPLFG
;
A
#
# COMPACT_ATOMS: atom_id res chain seq x y z
N MET A 1 -7.26 29.69 20.11
CA MET A 1 -6.26 29.42 19.07
C MET A 1 -6.14 27.90 18.94
N THR A 2 -6.80 27.28 17.96
CA THR A 2 -6.74 25.83 17.75
C THR A 2 -5.49 25.47 16.96
N GLY A 3 -4.36 25.39 17.68
CA GLY A 3 -3.03 25.07 17.16
C GLY A 3 -2.84 23.58 16.85
N GLY A 4 -3.69 23.02 16.00
CA GLY A 4 -3.39 21.75 15.34
C GLY A 4 -2.87 22.04 13.95
N ARG A 5 -1.57 21.86 13.71
CA ARG A 5 -1.07 21.70 12.33
C ARG A 5 -1.88 20.54 11.75
N GLY A 6 -2.80 20.82 10.83
CA GLY A 6 -3.84 19.87 10.40
C GLY A 6 -3.27 18.47 10.16
N HIS A 7 -4.03 17.44 10.54
CA HIS A 7 -3.65 16.03 10.40
C HIS A 7 -3.34 15.73 8.92
N GLN A 8 -2.06 15.72 8.56
CA GLN A 8 -1.58 15.52 7.18
C GLN A 8 -1.64 14.04 6.81
N ALA A 9 -2.86 13.49 6.72
CA ALA A 9 -3.09 12.09 6.37
C ALA A 9 -3.21 11.84 4.85
N SER A 10 -2.98 12.85 4.01
CA SER A 10 -3.14 12.72 2.56
C SER A 10 -2.04 11.91 1.88
N ALA A 11 -0.84 11.88 2.46
CA ALA A 11 0.28 11.07 1.99
C ALA A 11 1.24 10.77 3.15
N PHE A 12 1.85 9.59 3.15
CA PHE A 12 2.85 9.18 4.13
C PHE A 12 3.83 8.18 3.50
N THR A 13 4.95 7.92 4.19
CA THR A 13 5.97 6.98 3.73
C THR A 13 5.88 5.67 4.50
N MET A 14 6.04 4.56 3.79
CA MET A 14 6.20 3.22 4.37
C MET A 14 7.52 2.62 3.92
N VAL A 15 8.14 1.83 4.79
CA VAL A 15 9.34 1.06 4.47
C VAL A 15 8.94 -0.39 4.21
N LEU A 16 9.40 -0.93 3.10
CA LEU A 16 9.20 -2.32 2.70
C LEU A 16 10.54 -2.93 2.33
N ALA A 17 10.83 -4.12 2.84
CA ALA A 17 12.08 -4.84 2.59
C ALA A 17 11.84 -6.36 2.59
N GLY A 18 12.67 -7.11 1.86
CA GLY A 18 12.54 -8.57 1.74
C GLY A 18 11.52 -9.04 0.70
N GLY A 19 10.99 -10.25 0.87
CA GLY A 19 9.93 -10.83 0.01
C GLY A 19 10.33 -11.11 -1.44
N GLY A 20 11.64 -11.14 -1.75
CA GLY A 20 12.15 -11.28 -3.12
C GLY A 20 11.85 -10.09 -4.03
N LEU A 21 11.37 -8.97 -3.47
CA LEU A 21 11.01 -7.78 -4.24
C LEU A 21 12.26 -7.11 -4.84
N ASN A 22 12.11 -6.58 -6.05
CA ASN A 22 13.09 -5.74 -6.69
C ASN A 22 12.98 -4.31 -6.11
N HIS A 23 13.67 -4.08 -5.01
CA HIS A 23 13.64 -2.80 -4.29
C HIS A 23 14.19 -1.66 -5.15
N LYS A 24 13.31 -0.71 -5.51
CA LYS A 24 13.64 0.43 -6.39
C LYS A 24 14.12 1.68 -5.63
N GLY A 25 14.39 1.57 -4.33
CA GLY A 25 14.57 2.72 -3.45
C GLY A 25 13.22 3.39 -3.15
N ALA A 26 13.09 4.69 -3.39
CA ALA A 26 11.82 5.39 -3.25
C ALA A 26 10.88 5.06 -4.43
N TYR A 27 9.62 4.73 -4.12
CA TYR A 27 8.57 4.49 -5.10
C TYR A 27 7.35 5.35 -4.77
N GLY A 28 6.93 6.19 -5.72
CA GLY A 28 5.95 7.25 -5.49
C GLY A 28 6.63 8.59 -5.15
N THR A 29 6.02 9.68 -5.60
CA THR A 29 6.53 11.05 -5.40
C THR A 29 5.40 11.94 -4.94
N THR A 30 5.64 12.79 -3.95
CA THR A 30 4.74 13.87 -3.54
C THR A 30 5.26 15.23 -3.98
N ASP A 31 4.41 16.26 -3.93
CA ASP A 31 4.86 17.64 -4.07
C ASP A 31 5.87 18.05 -2.98
N ASP A 32 6.53 19.19 -3.17
CA ASP A 32 7.58 19.70 -2.26
C ASP A 32 7.08 19.94 -0.83
N LEU A 33 5.76 20.03 -0.64
CA LEU A 33 5.12 20.20 0.66
C LEU A 33 4.62 18.88 1.26
N SER A 34 4.83 17.75 0.58
CA SER A 34 4.34 16.41 0.96
C SER A 34 2.82 16.33 1.16
N LYS A 35 2.06 17.17 0.44
CA LYS A 35 0.59 17.26 0.58
C LYS A 35 -0.16 16.45 -0.44
N LYS A 36 0.37 16.35 -1.66
CA LYS A 36 -0.27 15.68 -2.79
C LYS A 36 0.68 14.72 -3.45
N ILE A 37 0.17 13.56 -3.86
CA ILE A 37 0.91 12.61 -4.69
C ILE A 37 0.93 13.15 -6.11
N VAL A 38 2.12 13.20 -6.72
CA VAL A 38 2.32 13.66 -8.11
C VAL A 38 2.68 12.53 -9.05
N GLU A 39 3.26 11.43 -8.55
CA GLU A 39 3.66 10.27 -9.37
C GLU A 39 3.48 8.95 -8.63
N ASN A 40 3.14 7.89 -9.38
CA ASN A 40 3.04 6.50 -8.91
C ASN A 40 2.30 6.35 -7.56
N PRO A 41 1.02 6.73 -7.49
CA PRO A 41 0.26 6.63 -6.25
C PRO A 41 0.18 5.18 -5.77
N VAL A 42 0.37 5.00 -4.47
CA VAL A 42 0.21 3.73 -3.78
C VAL A 42 -0.89 3.88 -2.76
N SER A 43 -1.97 3.11 -2.93
CA SER A 43 -3.03 3.04 -1.95
C SER A 43 -2.66 2.05 -0.82
N THR A 44 -3.24 2.22 0.36
CA THR A 44 -3.08 1.24 1.46
C THR A 44 -3.51 -0.18 1.03
N PRO A 45 -4.63 -0.37 0.30
CA PRO A 45 -4.97 -1.68 -0.26
C PRO A 45 -3.89 -2.28 -1.16
N ASP A 46 -3.34 -1.52 -2.11
CA ASP A 46 -2.30 -2.01 -3.04
C ASP A 46 -1.01 -2.36 -2.31
N PHE A 47 -0.66 -1.57 -1.28
CA PHE A 47 0.49 -1.87 -0.42
C PHE A 47 0.29 -3.20 0.32
N HIS A 48 -0.88 -3.43 0.92
CA HIS A 48 -1.20 -4.70 1.58
C HIS A 48 -1.24 -5.87 0.59
N ALA A 49 -1.81 -5.69 -0.61
CA ALA A 49 -1.82 -6.71 -1.65
C ALA A 49 -0.40 -7.08 -2.11
N THR A 50 0.49 -6.09 -2.21
CA THR A 50 1.91 -6.29 -2.54
C THR A 50 2.62 -7.16 -1.50
N ILE A 51 2.37 -6.92 -0.20
CA ILE A 51 2.93 -7.76 0.87
C ILE A 51 2.46 -9.21 0.73
N HIS A 52 1.17 -9.44 0.52
CA HIS A 52 0.62 -10.80 0.38
C HIS A 52 1.21 -11.51 -0.84
N ALA A 53 1.27 -10.83 -1.98
CA ALA A 53 1.86 -11.38 -3.20
C ALA A 53 3.35 -11.73 -3.02
N ALA A 54 4.11 -10.87 -2.33
CA ALA A 54 5.52 -11.13 -2.01
C ALA A 54 5.73 -12.34 -1.09
N LEU A 55 4.72 -12.69 -0.28
CA LEU A 55 4.70 -13.89 0.56
C LEU A 55 4.15 -15.13 -0.17
N GLY A 56 3.78 -15.02 -1.45
CA GLY A 56 3.18 -16.11 -2.23
C GLY A 56 1.70 -16.37 -1.88
N ILE A 57 1.03 -15.42 -1.21
CA ILE A 57 -0.38 -15.51 -0.84
C ILE A 57 -1.20 -14.78 -1.90
N ASN A 58 -2.29 -15.39 -2.38
CA ASN A 58 -3.23 -14.74 -3.29
C ASN A 58 -3.95 -13.58 -2.56
N PRO A 59 -3.70 -12.30 -2.92
CA PRO A 59 -4.28 -11.15 -2.22
C PRO A 59 -5.82 -11.05 -2.38
N SER A 60 -6.38 -11.66 -3.42
CA SER A 60 -7.83 -11.72 -3.67
C SER A 60 -8.53 -12.88 -2.95
N HIS A 61 -7.83 -13.60 -2.08
CA HIS A 61 -8.44 -14.70 -1.32
C HIS A 61 -9.46 -14.17 -0.30
N GLU A 62 -10.52 -14.94 -0.08
CA GLU A 62 -11.55 -14.65 0.90
C GLU A 62 -11.59 -15.76 1.94
N LEU A 63 -11.64 -15.37 3.21
CA LEU A 63 -11.87 -16.28 4.33
C LEU A 63 -13.37 -16.37 4.58
N MET A 64 -13.86 -17.58 4.83
CA MET A 64 -15.25 -17.78 5.21
C MET A 64 -15.42 -17.53 6.71
N ASP A 65 -16.12 -16.46 7.07
CA ASP A 65 -16.60 -16.21 8.42
C ASP A 65 -18.10 -16.54 8.49
N SER A 66 -18.42 -17.73 8.98
CA SER A 66 -19.77 -18.31 8.98
C SER A 66 -20.43 -18.31 7.59
N THR A 67 -21.35 -17.38 7.32
CA THR A 67 -22.06 -17.25 6.03
C THR A 67 -21.54 -16.10 5.17
N ARG A 68 -20.53 -15.35 5.62
CA ARG A 68 -20.03 -14.16 4.93
C ARG A 68 -18.56 -14.36 4.51
N PRO A 69 -18.25 -14.23 3.21
CA PRO A 69 -16.85 -14.13 2.79
C PRO A 69 -16.26 -12.79 3.25
N VAL A 70 -15.04 -12.84 3.80
CA VAL A 70 -14.26 -11.69 4.23
C VAL A 70 -12.95 -11.69 3.45
N PRO A 71 -12.67 -10.65 2.63
CA PRO A 71 -11.44 -10.60 1.87
C PRO A 71 -10.25 -10.36 2.80
N ILE A 72 -9.11 -11.00 2.51
CA ILE A 72 -7.90 -10.86 3.34
C ILE A 72 -7.17 -9.54 3.11
N THR A 73 -7.44 -8.89 1.98
CA THR A 73 -7.01 -7.53 1.67
C THR A 73 -8.22 -6.71 1.22
N ASP A 74 -8.12 -5.38 1.26
CA ASP A 74 -9.19 -4.47 0.83
C ASP A 74 -9.23 -4.30 -0.71
N GLY A 75 -9.18 -5.42 -1.44
CA GLY A 75 -9.30 -5.45 -2.90
C GLY A 75 -8.15 -4.80 -3.68
N GLY A 76 -7.00 -4.60 -3.06
CA GLY A 76 -5.84 -3.98 -3.70
C GLY A 76 -5.18 -4.86 -4.77
N VAL A 77 -4.41 -4.22 -5.65
CA VAL A 77 -3.61 -4.87 -6.69
C VAL A 77 -2.12 -4.75 -6.33
N PRO A 78 -1.34 -5.84 -6.38
CA PRO A 78 0.10 -5.77 -6.14
C PRO A 78 0.79 -4.76 -7.07
N ILE A 79 1.74 -4.00 -6.52
CA ILE A 79 2.51 -2.99 -7.24
C ILE A 79 3.49 -3.72 -8.17
N ALA A 80 3.03 -4.04 -9.38
CA ALA A 80 3.77 -4.84 -10.36
C ALA A 80 5.23 -4.39 -10.57
N PRO A 81 5.57 -3.08 -10.60
CA PRO A 81 6.95 -2.65 -10.74
C PRO A 81 7.91 -3.10 -9.62
N LEU A 82 7.43 -3.55 -8.47
CA LEU A 82 8.27 -4.05 -7.37
C LEU A 82 8.62 -5.54 -7.51
N PHE A 83 8.00 -6.23 -8.46
CA PHE A 83 8.30 -7.62 -8.80
C PHE A 83 9.23 -7.65 -10.02
N GLY A 84 10.11 -8.65 -10.07
CA GLY A 84 11.10 -8.85 -11.13
C GLY A 84 11.14 -10.29 -11.59
#